data_AF-A0A7J6I842-F1
#
_entry.id   AF-A0A7J6I842-F1
#
_cell.length_a   1.000
_cell.length_b   1.000
_cell.length_c   1.000
_cell.angle_alpha   90.00
_cell.angle_beta   90.00
_cell.angle_gamma   90.00
#
_symmetry.space_group_name_H-M   'P 1'
#
loop_
_entity.id
_entity.type
_entity.pdbx_description
1 polymer ?
#
loop_
_entity_poly.entity_id
_entity_poly.type
_entity_poly.pdbx_seq_one_letter_code
_entity_poly.pdbx_strand_id
1 'polypeptide(L)'
;MQDTLYYEEIEERENAGTPQIIQTIRAALAFWVKEYIGYEVIEKYEHFYVEKALKRLLPNKNIQILGNTSVKRQAILSFLIYSTTNSYLSTDHTIKDGHAHNEREESRLYMWEETGNNSGNPLHGAFVAALLSDLFDIQARGGCACAGPYGHTLLGVNEANSHTYRSVIKEGYTGVKPGWTRISFPYYMPNEEFEFILAALEFIATYGQRFLALYHFDLRTGNWTAKDKALLCLIKNNASNVHQHHGVPVTNYNSTEAKEPKHDGNGIVTEFELYSKTAVEIAGHLPKFPPQRTLQGEFDFLQFRV
;
A
#
# COMPACT_ATOMS: atom_id res chain seq x y z
N MET A 1 -2.44 -37.29 41.45
CA MET A 1 -1.62 -36.72 40.36
C MET A 1 -0.19 -37.28 40.44
N GLN A 2 -0.02 -38.61 40.49
CA GLN A 2 1.30 -39.23 40.69
C GLN A 2 1.73 -40.17 39.55
N ASP A 3 0.93 -40.27 38.49
CA ASP A 3 1.16 -41.20 37.38
C ASP A 3 1.58 -40.51 36.06
N THR A 4 1.92 -39.22 36.11
CA THR A 4 2.38 -38.48 34.91
C THR A 4 3.90 -38.36 34.93
N LEU A 5 4.56 -39.13 34.07
CA LEU A 5 5.98 -39.01 33.77
C LEU A 5 6.18 -37.95 32.68
N TYR A 6 6.94 -36.91 33.00
CA TYR A 6 7.40 -35.92 32.03
C TYR A 6 8.83 -36.25 31.63
N TYR A 7 9.16 -36.00 30.36
CA TYR A 7 10.55 -35.99 29.90
C TYR A 7 11.33 -34.90 30.65
N GLU A 8 12.60 -35.15 30.95
CA GLU A 8 13.46 -34.16 31.62
C GLU A 8 13.88 -33.03 30.65
N GLU A 9 14.05 -33.35 29.36
CA GLU A 9 14.40 -32.38 28.32
C GLU A 9 13.18 -31.54 27.94
N ILE A 10 13.33 -30.21 27.99
CA ILE A 10 12.23 -29.28 27.71
C ILE A 10 11.86 -29.31 26.21
N GLU A 11 12.83 -29.57 25.35
CA GLU A 11 12.68 -29.67 23.90
C GLU A 11 11.76 -30.83 23.50
N GLU A 12 11.90 -31.99 24.16
CA GLU A 12 11.03 -33.13 23.92
C GLU A 12 9.60 -32.89 24.41
N ARG A 13 9.41 -32.07 25.45
CA ARG A 13 8.09 -31.71 25.96
C ARG A 13 7.34 -30.74 25.05
N GLU A 14 8.05 -29.90 24.33
CA GLU A 14 7.48 -28.95 23.36
C GLU A 14 7.24 -29.60 21.98
N ASN A 15 7.76 -30.80 21.75
CA ASN A 15 7.60 -31.53 20.50
C ASN A 15 6.26 -32.30 20.48
N ALA A 16 5.38 -31.93 19.55
CA ALA A 16 4.10 -32.60 19.39
C ALA A 16 4.25 -33.85 18.49
N GLY A 17 4.47 -35.02 19.08
CA GLY A 17 4.46 -36.30 18.35
C GLY A 17 5.63 -36.40 17.36
N THR A 18 5.34 -36.58 16.06
CA THR A 18 6.39 -36.67 15.03
C THR A 18 7.10 -35.32 14.87
N PRO A 19 8.42 -35.22 15.16
CA PRO A 19 9.13 -33.96 15.06
C PRO A 19 9.16 -33.40 13.64
N GLN A 20 9.03 -32.09 13.51
CA GLN A 20 9.13 -31.37 12.24
C GLN A 20 10.60 -31.18 11.82
N ILE A 21 11.28 -32.30 11.52
CA ILE A 21 12.73 -32.35 11.29
C ILE A 21 13.16 -31.40 10.16
N ILE A 22 12.47 -31.43 9.02
CA ILE A 22 12.82 -30.59 7.86
C ILE A 22 12.64 -29.11 8.18
N GLN A 23 11.58 -28.74 8.90
CA GLN A 23 11.32 -27.37 9.31
C GLN A 23 12.38 -26.89 10.30
N THR A 24 12.82 -27.76 11.21
CA THR A 24 13.90 -27.49 12.17
C THR A 24 15.22 -27.22 11.44
N ILE A 25 15.57 -28.06 10.45
CA ILE A 25 16.76 -27.85 9.61
C ILE A 25 16.66 -26.51 8.85
N ARG A 26 15.50 -26.20 8.25
CA ARG A 26 15.29 -24.93 7.55
C ARG A 26 15.43 -23.72 8.48
N ALA A 27 14.88 -23.80 9.68
CA ALA A 27 15.02 -22.75 10.69
C ALA A 27 16.49 -22.57 11.10
N ALA A 28 17.21 -23.66 11.38
CA ALA A 28 18.62 -23.62 11.74
C ALA A 28 19.47 -22.98 10.62
N LEU A 29 19.24 -23.35 9.35
CA LEU A 29 19.92 -22.73 8.21
C LEU A 29 19.61 -21.23 8.09
N ALA A 30 18.36 -20.81 8.33
CA ALA A 30 18.00 -19.39 8.32
C ALA A 30 18.73 -18.61 9.44
N PHE A 31 18.86 -19.20 10.63
CA PHE A 31 19.66 -18.62 11.71
C PHE A 31 21.14 -18.51 11.34
N TRP A 32 21.73 -19.55 10.73
CA TRP A 32 23.11 -19.51 10.27
C TRP A 32 23.36 -18.44 9.21
N VAL A 33 22.47 -18.27 8.23
CA VAL A 33 22.59 -17.18 7.25
C VAL A 33 22.53 -15.81 7.92
N LYS A 34 21.58 -15.62 8.85
CA LYS A 34 21.46 -14.38 9.63
C LYS A 34 22.72 -14.09 10.46
N GLU A 35 23.31 -15.10 11.10
CA GLU A 35 24.54 -14.97 11.87
C GLU A 35 25.76 -14.69 10.99
N TYR A 36 25.86 -15.36 9.83
CA TYR A 36 26.92 -15.15 8.86
C TYR A 36 26.93 -13.71 8.30
N ILE A 37 25.76 -13.16 8.01
CA ILE A 37 25.62 -11.78 7.53
C ILE A 37 25.91 -10.78 8.66
N GLY A 38 25.44 -11.10 9.87
CA GLY A 38 25.69 -10.31 11.07
C GLY A 38 24.70 -9.16 11.27
N TYR A 39 24.43 -8.85 12.55
CA TYR A 39 23.44 -7.86 12.96
C TYR A 39 23.78 -6.44 12.50
N GLU A 40 25.06 -6.07 12.53
CA GLU A 40 25.52 -4.73 12.16
C GLU A 40 25.26 -4.43 10.68
N VAL A 41 25.47 -5.41 9.81
CA VAL A 41 25.21 -5.29 8.38
C VAL A 41 23.71 -5.17 8.12
N ILE A 42 22.91 -6.06 8.72
CA ILE A 42 21.44 -6.03 8.60
C ILE A 42 20.91 -4.66 9.03
N GLU A 43 21.30 -4.20 10.21
CA GLU A 43 20.87 -2.92 10.75
C GLU A 43 21.28 -1.76 9.85
N LYS A 44 22.51 -1.76 9.33
CA LYS A 44 23.01 -0.72 8.43
C LYS A 44 22.17 -0.59 7.17
N TYR A 45 21.83 -1.70 6.51
CA TYR A 45 21.02 -1.69 5.29
C TYR A 45 19.56 -1.31 5.56
N GLU A 46 18.96 -1.86 6.60
CA GLU A 46 17.59 -1.50 7.02
C GLU A 46 17.48 -0.01 7.38
N HIS A 47 18.46 0.52 8.12
CA HIS A 47 18.51 1.93 8.46
C HIS A 47 18.68 2.81 7.22
N PHE A 48 19.59 2.45 6.31
CA PHE A 48 19.79 3.14 5.04
C PHE A 48 18.49 3.28 4.25
N TYR A 49 17.73 2.19 4.09
CA TYR A 49 16.46 2.22 3.36
C TYR A 49 15.41 3.08 4.03
N VAL A 50 15.27 3.00 5.37
CA VAL A 50 14.31 3.84 6.10
C VAL A 50 14.64 5.32 5.96
N GLU A 51 15.89 5.71 6.18
CA GLU A 51 16.27 7.12 6.11
C GLU A 51 16.04 7.68 4.70
N LYS A 52 16.41 6.91 3.67
CA LYS A 52 16.19 7.29 2.28
C LYS A 52 14.71 7.42 1.95
N ALA A 53 13.88 6.48 2.41
CA ALA A 53 12.44 6.53 2.21
C ALA A 53 11.77 7.70 2.95
N LEU A 54 12.15 7.95 4.21
CA LEU A 54 11.66 9.10 4.97
C LEU A 54 12.02 10.42 4.27
N LYS A 55 13.28 10.56 3.83
CA LYS A 55 13.74 11.76 3.11
C LYS A 55 12.93 12.02 1.84
N ARG A 56 12.54 10.98 1.12
CA ARG A 56 11.76 11.08 -0.12
C ARG A 56 10.27 11.33 0.12
N LEU A 57 9.67 10.65 1.10
CA LEU A 57 8.22 10.66 1.29
C LEU A 57 7.72 11.77 2.22
N LEU A 58 8.49 12.22 3.21
CA LEU A 58 8.07 13.27 4.15
C LEU A 58 7.67 14.60 3.49
N PRO A 59 8.32 15.06 2.40
CA PRO A 59 7.89 16.27 1.70
C PRO A 59 6.55 16.15 0.96
N ASN A 60 6.04 14.93 0.74
CA ASN A 60 4.82 14.71 -0.02
C ASN A 60 3.57 15.00 0.84
N LYS A 61 2.85 16.07 0.53
CA LYS A 61 1.64 16.53 1.26
C LYS A 61 0.50 15.49 1.31
N ASN A 62 0.47 14.55 0.37
CA ASN A 62 -0.57 13.52 0.29
C ASN A 62 -0.18 12.24 1.05
N ILE A 63 1.03 12.15 1.60
CA ILE A 63 1.50 11.01 2.37
C ILE A 63 1.77 11.46 3.79
N GLN A 64 1.12 10.82 4.76
CA GLN A 64 1.47 10.99 6.16
C GLN A 64 2.14 9.72 6.67
N ILE A 65 3.40 9.84 7.08
CA ILE A 65 4.10 8.77 7.79
C ILE A 65 3.64 8.77 9.26
N LEU A 66 3.24 7.61 9.75
CA LEU A 66 2.79 7.41 11.12
C LEU A 66 3.93 6.99 12.04
N GLY A 67 3.80 7.37 13.32
CA GLY A 67 4.80 7.15 14.35
C GLY A 67 5.91 8.21 14.35
N ASN A 68 6.87 8.06 15.25
CA ASN A 68 7.99 8.98 15.36
C ASN A 68 8.96 8.78 14.17
N THR A 69 9.32 9.88 13.50
CA THR A 69 10.22 9.91 12.33
C THR A 69 11.62 10.40 12.65
N SER A 70 11.88 10.80 13.90
CA SER A 70 13.16 11.34 14.37
C SER A 70 14.00 10.32 15.15
N VAL A 71 13.39 9.24 15.63
CA VAL A 71 14.08 8.18 16.38
C VAL A 71 14.41 6.99 15.47
N LYS A 72 15.44 6.23 15.85
CA LYS A 72 15.78 4.96 15.21
C LYS A 72 14.55 4.04 15.20
N ARG A 73 14.23 3.48 14.03
CA ARG A 73 13.08 2.62 13.81
C ARG A 73 13.46 1.44 12.94
N GLN A 74 12.66 0.37 13.05
CA GLN A 74 12.73 -0.76 12.13
C GLN A 74 12.42 -0.33 10.70
N ALA A 75 12.88 -1.12 9.72
CA ALA A 75 12.62 -0.91 8.31
C ALA A 75 11.19 -1.20 7.87
N ILE A 76 10.24 -0.59 8.57
CA ILE A 76 8.81 -0.68 8.36
C ILE A 76 8.25 0.73 8.32
N LEU A 77 7.61 1.08 7.20
CA LEU A 77 6.86 2.33 7.06
C LEU A 77 5.38 2.06 7.28
N SER A 78 4.78 2.80 8.21
CA SER A 78 3.34 2.89 8.41
C SER A 78 2.89 4.23 7.87
N PHE A 79 1.88 4.29 7.01
CA PHE A 79 1.49 5.53 6.36
C PHE A 79 0.01 5.58 5.98
N LEU A 80 -0.49 6.81 5.87
CA LEU A 80 -1.78 7.15 5.27
C LEU A 80 -1.54 7.86 3.94
N ILE A 81 -2.42 7.59 2.98
CA ILE A 81 -2.49 8.35 1.73
C ILE A 81 -3.77 9.17 1.75
N TYR A 82 -3.64 10.48 1.61
CA TYR A 82 -4.74 11.42 1.59
C TYR A 82 -5.32 11.56 0.19
N SER A 83 -6.65 11.50 0.12
CA SER A 83 -7.35 11.89 -1.09
C SER A 83 -7.29 13.41 -1.26
N THR A 84 -7.57 13.91 -2.46
CA THR A 84 -7.48 15.33 -2.78
C THR A 84 -8.79 15.83 -3.36
N THR A 85 -9.09 17.10 -3.12
CA THR A 85 -10.26 17.78 -3.67
C THR A 85 -9.83 19.09 -4.32
N ASN A 86 -10.66 19.59 -5.22
CA ASN A 86 -10.46 20.88 -5.86
C ASN A 86 -11.64 21.78 -5.51
N SER A 87 -11.41 22.78 -4.66
CA SER A 87 -12.42 23.79 -4.34
C SER A 87 -12.36 24.91 -5.39
N TYR A 88 -13.15 24.81 -6.46
CA TYR A 88 -13.47 25.99 -7.26
C TYR A 88 -14.63 26.73 -6.57
N LEU A 89 -14.31 27.66 -5.67
CA LEU A 89 -15.23 28.77 -5.43
C LEU A 89 -15.22 29.62 -6.70
N SER A 90 -16.41 29.89 -7.21
CA SER A 90 -16.70 30.73 -8.37
C SER A 90 -15.99 32.08 -8.25
N THR A 91 -14.84 32.25 -8.89
CA THR A 91 -14.33 33.58 -9.21
C THR A 91 -14.63 33.85 -10.68
N ASP A 92 -15.59 34.75 -10.83
CA ASP A 92 -16.03 35.37 -12.05
C ASP A 92 -14.86 35.83 -12.93
N HIS A 93 -15.09 35.73 -14.23
CA HIS A 93 -14.10 35.88 -15.28
C HIS A 93 -13.71 37.36 -15.41
N THR A 94 -12.56 37.78 -14.90
CA THR A 94 -11.91 39.01 -15.37
C THR A 94 -10.55 38.67 -15.96
N ILE A 95 -10.53 38.57 -17.29
CA ILE A 95 -9.32 38.50 -18.09
C ILE A 95 -8.52 39.78 -17.84
N LYS A 96 -7.27 39.63 -17.40
CA LYS A 96 -6.23 40.64 -17.62
C LYS A 96 -5.01 39.95 -18.18
N ASP A 97 -4.72 40.31 -19.42
CA ASP A 97 -3.56 39.91 -20.20
C ASP A 97 -2.25 40.38 -19.57
N GLY A 98 -1.18 39.60 -19.81
CA GLY A 98 0.16 40.17 -19.99
C GLY A 98 1.31 39.56 -19.19
N HIS A 99 2.06 38.69 -19.88
CA HIS A 99 3.52 38.51 -19.84
C HIS A 99 4.23 37.52 -18.89
N ALA A 100 5.20 36.85 -19.54
CA ALA A 100 6.37 36.07 -19.08
C ALA A 100 6.13 34.61 -18.63
N HIS A 101 6.19 33.70 -19.61
CA HIS A 101 6.26 32.24 -19.43
C HIS A 101 7.46 31.82 -18.58
N ASN A 102 7.18 31.06 -17.52
CA ASN A 102 8.15 30.42 -16.66
C ASN A 102 7.80 28.92 -16.61
N GLU A 103 8.57 28.05 -17.25
CA GLU A 103 8.28 26.59 -17.39
C GLU A 103 8.09 25.88 -16.03
N ARG A 104 8.69 26.42 -14.95
CA ARG A 104 8.51 25.96 -13.56
C ARG A 104 7.14 26.29 -12.97
N GLU A 105 6.49 27.36 -13.42
CA GLU A 105 5.14 27.71 -12.99
C GLU A 105 4.10 26.91 -13.76
N GLU A 106 4.31 26.67 -15.06
CA GLU A 106 3.50 25.74 -15.85
C GLU A 106 3.50 24.33 -15.25
N SER A 107 4.68 23.77 -14.92
CA SER A 107 4.78 22.45 -14.27
C SER A 107 4.07 22.39 -12.90
N ARG A 108 4.09 23.48 -12.12
CA ARG A 108 3.36 23.60 -10.86
C ARG A 108 1.85 23.73 -11.06
N LEU A 109 1.42 24.41 -12.11
CA LEU A 109 0.03 24.56 -12.50
C LEU A 109 -0.55 23.21 -12.95
N TYR A 110 0.17 22.47 -13.81
CA TYR A 110 -0.19 21.10 -14.21
C TYR A 110 -0.21 20.13 -13.03
N MET A 111 0.75 20.20 -12.10
CA MET A 111 0.76 19.34 -10.92
C MET A 111 -0.37 19.68 -9.93
N TRP A 112 -0.80 20.94 -9.85
CA TRP A 112 -1.98 21.35 -9.08
C TRP A 112 -3.26 20.74 -9.68
N GLU A 113 -3.41 20.73 -11.01
CA GLU A 113 -4.56 20.12 -11.67
C GLU A 113 -4.70 18.62 -11.34
N GLU A 114 -3.58 17.93 -11.16
CA GLU A 114 -3.56 16.50 -10.82
C GLU A 114 -3.74 16.24 -9.32
N THR A 115 -3.13 17.06 -8.46
CA THR A 115 -3.08 16.83 -7.00
C THR A 115 -4.13 17.59 -6.20
N GLY A 116 -4.90 18.50 -6.79
CA GLY A 116 -5.90 19.30 -6.08
C GLY A 116 -5.31 20.29 -5.07
N ASN A 117 -6.17 21.16 -4.54
CA ASN A 117 -5.77 22.25 -3.63
C ASN A 117 -5.93 21.90 -2.15
N ASN A 118 -6.82 20.97 -1.80
CA ASN A 118 -7.11 20.58 -0.43
C ASN A 118 -6.97 19.07 -0.24
N SER A 119 -6.44 18.68 0.93
CA SER A 119 -6.44 17.28 1.36
C SER A 119 -7.82 16.91 1.89
N GLY A 120 -8.40 15.85 1.33
CA GLY A 120 -9.65 15.24 1.80
C GLY A 120 -9.40 14.19 2.89
N ASN A 121 -10.31 13.24 3.06
CA ASN A 121 -10.11 12.11 3.98
C ASN A 121 -9.03 11.13 3.44
N PRO A 122 -8.32 10.41 4.32
CA PRO A 122 -7.38 9.36 3.92
C PRO A 122 -8.11 8.23 3.18
N LEU A 123 -7.40 7.61 2.24
CA LEU A 123 -7.82 6.36 1.61
C LEU A 123 -7.74 5.23 2.64
N HIS A 124 -8.67 4.27 2.57
CA HIS A 124 -8.68 3.12 3.47
C HIS A 124 -7.39 2.30 3.32
N GLY A 125 -6.76 1.89 4.43
CA GLY A 125 -5.47 1.19 4.38
C GLY A 125 -5.51 -0.11 3.57
N ALA A 126 -6.58 -0.90 3.68
CA ALA A 126 -6.75 -2.11 2.87
C ALA A 126 -6.95 -1.81 1.38
N PHE A 127 -7.52 -0.64 1.03
CA PHE A 127 -7.63 -0.21 -0.37
C PHE A 127 -6.27 0.12 -0.95
N VAL A 128 -5.46 0.91 -0.23
CA VAL A 128 -4.09 1.24 -0.67
C VAL A 128 -3.25 -0.03 -0.82
N ALA A 129 -3.39 -1.00 0.10
CA ALA A 129 -2.73 -2.29 -0.03
C ALA A 129 -3.19 -3.09 -1.25
N ALA A 130 -4.50 -3.07 -1.56
CA ALA A 130 -5.04 -3.69 -2.78
C ALA A 130 -4.48 -3.02 -4.05
N LEU A 131 -4.41 -1.69 -4.09
CA LEU A 131 -3.81 -0.98 -5.24
C LEU A 131 -2.33 -1.32 -5.45
N LEU A 132 -1.55 -1.40 -4.37
CA LEU A 132 -0.14 -1.81 -4.45
C LEU A 132 0.01 -3.22 -5.04
N SER A 133 -0.86 -4.14 -4.61
CA SER A 133 -0.88 -5.50 -5.13
C SER A 133 -1.33 -5.56 -6.59
N ASP A 134 -2.48 -4.97 -6.90
CA ASP A 134 -3.15 -5.16 -8.20
C ASP A 134 -2.46 -4.39 -9.34
N LEU A 135 -1.80 -3.26 -9.05
CA LEU A 135 -1.16 -2.42 -10.06
C LEU A 135 0.36 -2.62 -10.19
N PHE A 136 1.02 -3.05 -9.10
CA PHE A 136 2.48 -3.06 -9.01
C PHE A 136 3.07 -4.36 -8.47
N ASP A 137 2.23 -5.35 -8.14
CA ASP A 137 2.64 -6.61 -7.49
C ASP A 137 3.41 -6.40 -6.17
N ILE A 138 3.14 -5.29 -5.48
CA ILE A 138 3.76 -4.97 -4.19
C ILE A 138 2.86 -5.45 -3.06
N GLN A 139 3.30 -6.47 -2.34
CA GLN A 139 2.56 -6.95 -1.19
C GLN A 139 2.71 -6.02 0.02
N ALA A 140 1.61 -5.39 0.43
CA ALA A 140 1.54 -4.52 1.60
C ALA A 140 0.53 -5.04 2.64
N ARG A 141 0.61 -4.54 3.87
CA ARG A 141 -0.34 -4.86 4.95
C ARG A 141 -1.21 -3.67 5.31
N GLY A 142 -2.43 -3.64 4.78
CA GLY A 142 -3.47 -2.69 5.17
C GLY A 142 -4.26 -3.18 6.38
N GLY A 143 -4.58 -2.28 7.32
CA GLY A 143 -5.54 -2.56 8.39
C GLY A 143 -5.19 -1.95 9.74
N CYS A 144 -6.00 -2.28 10.74
CA CYS A 144 -5.81 -1.83 12.13
C CYS A 144 -4.59 -2.52 12.77
N ALA A 145 -3.89 -1.82 13.66
CA ALA A 145 -2.86 -2.44 14.49
C ALA A 145 -3.47 -3.22 15.65
N CYS A 146 -2.82 -4.33 16.05
CA CYS A 146 -3.23 -5.10 17.23
C CYS A 146 -3.17 -4.28 18.54
N ALA A 147 -2.47 -3.14 18.53
CA ALA A 147 -2.43 -2.17 19.61
C ALA A 147 -3.48 -1.06 19.40
N GLY A 148 -4.76 -1.38 19.65
CA GLY A 148 -5.89 -0.46 19.43
C GLY A 148 -5.72 0.94 20.03
N PRO A 149 -5.38 1.10 21.33
CA PRO A 149 -5.18 2.41 21.93
C PRO A 149 -4.11 3.26 21.25
N TYR A 150 -2.98 2.65 20.85
CA TYR A 150 -1.94 3.36 20.10
C TYR A 150 -2.43 3.76 18.71
N GLY A 151 -3.18 2.89 18.03
CA GLY A 151 -3.81 3.20 16.76
C GLY A 151 -4.79 4.38 16.87
N HIS A 152 -5.58 4.45 17.94
CA HIS A 152 -6.49 5.56 18.18
C HIS A 152 -5.74 6.89 18.36
N THR A 153 -4.65 6.89 19.14
CA THR A 153 -3.80 8.08 19.31
C THR A 153 -3.19 8.53 17.98
N LEU A 154 -2.68 7.60 17.17
CA LEU A 154 -2.07 7.94 15.88
C LEU A 154 -3.07 8.50 14.86
N LEU A 155 -4.32 8.02 14.89
CA LEU A 155 -5.36 8.40 13.94
C LEU A 155 -6.30 9.50 14.48
N GLY A 156 -6.04 10.03 15.68
CA GLY A 156 -6.88 11.05 16.31
C GLY A 156 -8.30 10.56 16.61
N VAL A 157 -8.47 9.26 16.90
CA VAL A 157 -9.75 8.68 17.29
C VAL A 157 -10.03 9.02 18.75
N ASN A 158 -11.05 9.85 18.98
CA ASN A 158 -11.51 10.18 20.32
C ASN A 158 -12.34 9.04 20.94
N GLU A 159 -12.65 9.16 22.22
CA GLU A 159 -13.41 8.15 22.98
C GLU A 159 -14.80 7.89 22.39
N ALA A 160 -15.53 8.93 21.97
CA ALA A 160 -16.84 8.79 21.36
C ALA A 160 -16.79 7.95 20.07
N ASN A 161 -15.89 8.28 19.15
CA ASN A 161 -15.69 7.53 17.91
C ASN A 161 -15.22 6.09 18.18
N SER A 162 -14.34 5.89 19.17
CA SER A 162 -13.92 4.57 19.62
C SER A 162 -15.10 3.70 20.07
N HIS A 163 -16.03 4.25 20.85
CA HIS A 163 -17.26 3.55 21.24
C HIS A 163 -18.17 3.25 20.05
N THR A 164 -18.33 4.21 19.12
CA THR A 164 -19.09 4.01 17.89
C THR A 164 -18.51 2.86 17.06
N TYR A 165 -17.19 2.85 16.82
CA TYR A 165 -16.52 1.75 16.12
C TYR A 165 -16.79 0.42 16.82
N ARG A 166 -16.64 0.37 18.15
CA ARG A 166 -16.88 -0.85 18.92
C ARG A 166 -18.31 -1.38 18.78
N SER A 167 -19.32 -0.51 18.81
CA SER A 167 -20.72 -0.90 18.64
C SER A 167 -20.99 -1.46 17.25
N VAL A 168 -20.55 -0.75 16.21
CA VAL A 168 -20.76 -1.14 14.82
C VAL A 168 -19.99 -2.42 14.45
N ILE A 169 -18.79 -2.61 15.00
CA ILE A 169 -18.03 -3.87 14.84
C ILE A 169 -18.79 -5.04 15.48
N LYS A 170 -19.45 -4.86 16.64
CA LYS A 170 -20.26 -5.90 17.27
C LYS A 170 -21.48 -6.29 16.43
N GLU A 171 -22.00 -5.37 15.62
CA GLU A 171 -23.09 -5.62 14.66
C GLU A 171 -22.61 -6.33 13.38
N GLY A 172 -21.31 -6.62 13.27
CA GLY A 172 -20.73 -7.38 12.17
C GLY A 172 -20.17 -6.53 11.04
N TYR A 173 -20.06 -5.22 11.21
CA TYR A 173 -19.45 -4.29 10.25
C TYR A 173 -17.99 -4.04 10.60
N THR A 174 -17.11 -4.99 10.28
CA THR A 174 -15.69 -4.89 10.67
C THR A 174 -14.89 -3.91 9.80
N GLY A 175 -15.40 -3.53 8.63
CA GLY A 175 -14.75 -2.60 7.72
C GLY A 175 -14.63 -1.17 8.24
N VAL A 176 -15.36 -0.82 9.31
CA VAL A 176 -15.25 0.50 9.93
C VAL A 176 -13.97 0.68 10.76
N LYS A 177 -13.19 -0.39 10.97
CA LYS A 177 -11.98 -0.36 11.79
C LYS A 177 -10.96 0.62 11.21
N PRO A 178 -10.55 1.64 11.97
CA PRO A 178 -9.54 2.58 11.50
C PRO A 178 -8.18 1.87 11.40
N GLY A 179 -7.41 2.20 10.37
CA GLY A 179 -6.16 1.52 10.05
C GLY A 179 -5.34 2.24 9.00
N TRP A 180 -4.19 1.68 8.68
CA TRP A 180 -3.22 2.26 7.75
C TRP A 180 -2.51 1.18 6.95
N THR A 181 -1.71 1.59 5.98
CA THR A 181 -0.91 0.68 5.16
C THR A 181 0.51 0.58 5.70
N ARG A 182 1.08 -0.62 5.63
CA ARG A 182 2.45 -0.91 6.04
C ARG A 182 3.22 -1.62 4.94
N ILE A 183 4.47 -1.21 4.75
CA ILE A 183 5.47 -1.89 3.93
C ILE A 183 6.77 -2.05 4.72
N SER A 184 7.58 -3.03 4.37
CA SER A 184 8.88 -3.29 4.98
C SER A 184 9.98 -3.37 3.95
N PHE A 185 11.17 -2.87 4.27
CA PHE A 185 12.37 -2.94 3.44
C PHE A 185 13.35 -3.92 4.07
N PRO A 186 13.35 -5.21 3.67
CA PRO A 186 14.32 -6.17 4.19
C PRO A 186 15.73 -5.81 3.72
N TYR A 187 16.75 -6.11 4.54
CA TYR A 187 18.14 -5.78 4.25
C TYR A 187 18.67 -6.33 2.91
N TYR A 188 18.11 -7.44 2.42
CA TYR A 188 18.52 -8.11 1.19
C TYR A 188 17.77 -7.59 -0.05
N MET A 189 16.89 -6.59 0.09
CA MET A 189 16.17 -5.98 -1.02
C MET A 189 17.15 -5.29 -1.99
N PRO A 190 17.04 -5.52 -3.32
CA PRO A 190 17.74 -4.73 -4.34
C PRO A 190 17.31 -3.26 -4.31
N ASN A 191 18.24 -2.35 -4.63
CA ASN A 191 17.93 -0.92 -4.62
C ASN A 191 16.87 -0.54 -5.68
N GLU A 192 16.82 -1.28 -6.79
CA GLU A 192 15.85 -1.10 -7.87
C GLU A 192 14.41 -1.36 -7.37
N GLU A 193 14.20 -2.45 -6.63
CA GLU A 193 12.91 -2.76 -5.98
C GLU A 193 12.53 -1.68 -4.96
N PHE A 194 13.50 -1.23 -4.16
CA PHE A 194 13.28 -0.15 -3.20
C PHE A 194 12.79 1.14 -3.89
N GLU A 195 13.46 1.57 -4.96
CA GLU A 195 13.06 2.76 -5.71
C GLU A 195 11.69 2.60 -6.38
N PHE A 196 11.40 1.41 -6.91
CA PHE A 196 10.11 1.10 -7.50
C PHE A 196 8.97 1.18 -6.48
N ILE A 197 9.17 0.65 -5.27
CA ILE A 197 8.18 0.75 -4.19
C ILE A 197 7.89 2.23 -3.84
N LEU A 198 8.92 3.07 -3.73
CA LEU A 198 8.71 4.49 -3.44
C LEU A 198 7.98 5.22 -4.58
N ALA A 199 8.30 4.90 -5.83
CA ALA A 199 7.61 5.44 -6.99
C ALA A 199 6.13 5.00 -7.03
N ALA A 200 5.83 3.74 -6.70
CA ALA A 200 4.45 3.24 -6.59
C ALA A 200 3.67 3.95 -5.48
N LEU A 201 4.29 4.23 -4.32
CA LEU A 201 3.65 5.03 -3.27
C LEU A 201 3.34 6.45 -3.72
N GLU A 202 4.27 7.12 -4.40
CA GLU A 202 4.07 8.46 -4.97
C GLU A 202 2.97 8.47 -6.05
N PHE A 203 2.91 7.41 -6.87
CA PHE A 203 1.83 7.20 -7.82
C PHE A 203 0.48 7.11 -7.11
N ILE A 204 0.33 6.26 -6.09
CA ILE A 204 -0.94 6.11 -5.38
C ILE A 204 -1.29 7.40 -4.63
N ALA A 205 -0.30 8.13 -4.11
CA ALA A 205 -0.52 9.44 -3.50
C ALA A 205 -1.02 10.50 -4.47
N THR A 206 -0.73 10.34 -5.77
CA THR A 206 -1.17 11.26 -6.82
C THR A 206 -2.49 10.82 -7.45
N TYR A 207 -2.63 9.54 -7.77
CA TYR A 207 -3.70 9.01 -8.62
C TYR A 207 -4.63 8.04 -7.90
N GLY A 208 -4.26 7.53 -6.71
CA GLY A 208 -4.92 6.40 -6.05
C GLY A 208 -6.43 6.59 -5.84
N GLN A 209 -6.87 7.82 -5.55
CA GLN A 209 -8.30 8.10 -5.38
C GLN A 209 -9.14 7.81 -6.63
N ARG A 210 -8.56 7.93 -7.83
CA ARG A 210 -9.26 7.72 -9.11
C ARG A 210 -9.75 6.28 -9.25
N PHE A 211 -9.04 5.34 -8.62
CA PHE A 211 -9.31 3.92 -8.69
C PHE A 211 -10.50 3.49 -7.81
N LEU A 212 -10.98 4.32 -6.87
CA LEU A 212 -12.13 3.98 -5.99
C LEU A 212 -13.36 3.51 -6.79
N ALA A 213 -13.56 4.07 -8.00
CA ALA A 213 -14.66 3.68 -8.88
C ALA A 213 -14.60 2.19 -9.28
N LEU A 214 -13.40 1.67 -9.48
CA LEU A 214 -13.10 0.32 -9.97
C LEU A 214 -13.17 -0.74 -8.87
N TYR A 215 -13.24 -0.35 -7.60
CA TYR A 215 -13.27 -1.29 -6.48
C TYR A 215 -14.62 -1.32 -5.78
N HIS A 216 -14.92 -2.49 -5.21
CA HIS A 216 -15.99 -2.71 -4.27
C HIS A 216 -15.42 -2.80 -2.85
N PHE A 217 -16.02 -2.06 -1.92
CA PHE A 217 -15.72 -2.14 -0.50
C PHE A 217 -16.81 -2.93 0.20
N ASP A 218 -16.42 -4.04 0.83
CA ASP A 218 -17.30 -4.82 1.69
C ASP A 218 -17.19 -4.30 3.12
N LEU A 219 -18.23 -3.60 3.58
CA LEU A 219 -18.29 -3.02 4.92
C LEU A 219 -18.31 -4.08 6.03
N ARG A 220 -18.78 -5.31 5.74
CA ARG A 220 -18.81 -6.39 6.72
C ARG A 220 -17.42 -6.92 7.02
N THR A 221 -16.61 -7.13 5.98
CA THR A 221 -15.26 -7.71 6.12
C THR A 221 -14.13 -6.69 6.14
N GLY A 222 -14.35 -5.48 5.61
CA GLY A 222 -13.32 -4.48 5.38
C GLY A 222 -12.48 -4.72 4.12
N ASN A 223 -12.85 -5.71 3.31
CA ASN A 223 -12.11 -6.09 2.12
C ASN A 223 -12.42 -5.16 0.94
N TRP A 224 -11.40 -4.96 0.11
CA TRP A 224 -11.48 -4.23 -1.14
C TRP A 224 -11.21 -5.21 -2.27
N THR A 225 -12.12 -5.30 -3.23
CA THR A 225 -11.98 -6.20 -4.39
C THR A 225 -12.16 -5.42 -5.69
N ALA A 226 -11.32 -5.71 -6.68
CA ALA A 226 -11.47 -5.15 -8.00
C ALA A 226 -12.79 -5.64 -8.62
N LYS A 227 -13.50 -4.75 -9.33
CA LYS A 227 -14.66 -5.13 -10.12
C LYS A 227 -14.16 -5.73 -11.43
N ASP A 228 -14.02 -7.05 -11.49
CA ASP A 228 -13.42 -7.81 -12.60
C ASP A 228 -13.81 -7.32 -14.00
N LYS A 229 -15.10 -7.04 -14.24
CA LYS A 229 -15.57 -6.54 -15.55
C LYS A 229 -15.01 -5.18 -15.94
N ALA A 230 -14.78 -4.29 -14.97
CA ALA A 230 -14.31 -2.93 -15.22
C ALA A 230 -12.80 -2.90 -15.51
N LEU A 231 -12.02 -3.64 -14.72
CA LEU A 231 -10.58 -3.74 -14.91
C LEU A 231 -10.25 -4.51 -16.21
N LEU A 232 -10.93 -5.62 -16.47
CA LEU A 232 -10.77 -6.37 -17.71
C LEU A 232 -11.19 -5.58 -18.95
N CYS A 233 -12.19 -4.70 -18.87
CA CYS A 233 -12.59 -3.85 -20.00
C CYS A 233 -11.52 -2.79 -20.33
N LEU A 234 -10.97 -2.14 -19.30
CA LEU A 234 -9.87 -1.18 -19.46
C LEU A 234 -8.61 -1.86 -20.01
N ILE A 235 -8.25 -3.03 -19.47
CA ILE A 235 -7.08 -3.80 -19.93
C ILE A 235 -7.29 -4.33 -21.36
N LYS A 236 -8.49 -4.84 -21.73
CA LYS A 236 -8.77 -5.36 -23.09
C LYS A 236 -8.78 -4.27 -24.16
N ASN A 237 -9.26 -3.08 -23.85
CA ASN A 237 -9.22 -1.94 -24.76
C ASN A 237 -7.77 -1.50 -25.02
N ASN A 238 -6.89 -1.60 -24.03
CA ASN A 238 -5.47 -1.25 -24.17
C ASN A 238 -4.64 -2.36 -24.82
N ALA A 239 -4.92 -3.64 -24.54
CA ALA A 239 -4.27 -4.78 -25.20
C ALA A 239 -4.45 -4.77 -26.73
N SER A 240 -5.60 -4.27 -27.20
CA SER A 240 -5.87 -4.09 -28.64
C SER A 240 -4.96 -3.03 -29.31
N ASN A 241 -4.39 -2.11 -28.53
CA ASN A 241 -3.42 -1.11 -28.99
C ASN A 241 -1.95 -1.54 -28.82
N VAL A 242 -1.68 -2.59 -28.03
CA VAL A 242 -0.32 -3.07 -27.73
C VAL A 242 0.12 -4.25 -28.63
N HIS A 243 -0.81 -4.82 -29.43
CA HIS A 243 -0.52 -5.96 -30.31
C HIS A 243 0.40 -5.70 -31.53
N GLN A 244 1.16 -4.59 -31.58
CA GLN A 244 2.20 -4.41 -32.60
C GLN A 244 3.63 -4.66 -32.13
N HIS A 245 3.92 -4.82 -30.83
CA HIS A 245 5.28 -5.17 -30.41
C HIS A 245 5.32 -6.26 -29.33
N HIS A 246 5.68 -7.47 -29.80
CA HIS A 246 6.20 -8.65 -29.10
C HIS A 246 5.67 -8.99 -27.69
N GLY A 247 4.60 -9.80 -27.69
CA GLY A 247 4.43 -11.02 -26.89
C GLY A 247 4.93 -11.06 -25.43
N VAL A 248 4.04 -10.71 -24.50
CA VAL A 248 3.98 -11.34 -23.17
C VAL A 248 2.51 -11.69 -22.89
N PRO A 249 2.16 -12.96 -22.61
CA PRO A 249 0.81 -13.31 -22.21
C PRO A 249 0.59 -12.89 -20.75
N VAL A 250 -0.46 -12.10 -20.51
CA VAL A 250 -1.07 -11.96 -19.18
C VAL A 250 -1.48 -13.37 -18.76
N THR A 251 -0.83 -13.88 -17.71
CA THR A 251 -1.03 -15.24 -17.21
C THR A 251 -2.47 -15.40 -16.71
N ASN A 252 -3.24 -16.20 -17.44
CA ASN A 252 -4.47 -16.78 -16.93
C ASN A 252 -4.12 -17.64 -15.72
N TYR A 253 -4.67 -17.30 -14.55
CA TYR A 253 -4.74 -18.21 -13.41
C TYR A 253 -5.53 -19.45 -13.82
N ASN A 254 -4.81 -20.50 -14.24
CA ASN A 254 -5.14 -21.91 -14.05
C ASN A 254 -3.98 -22.77 -14.57
N SER A 255 -3.60 -23.77 -13.77
CA SER A 255 -2.60 -24.84 -14.00
C SER A 255 -1.11 -24.57 -13.70
N THR A 256 -0.69 -25.12 -12.54
CA THR A 256 0.55 -25.84 -12.21
C THR A 256 1.71 -25.83 -13.22
N GLU A 257 2.77 -25.09 -12.89
CA GLU A 257 4.19 -25.48 -12.78
C GLU A 257 5.07 -24.21 -12.84
N ALA A 258 5.57 -23.76 -11.69
CA ALA A 258 6.45 -22.60 -11.61
C ALA A 258 7.88 -22.99 -12.03
N LYS A 259 8.35 -22.46 -13.16
CA LYS A 259 9.79 -22.36 -13.46
C LYS A 259 10.24 -20.94 -13.12
N GLU A 260 11.18 -20.83 -12.19
CA GLU A 260 11.82 -19.56 -11.82
C GLU A 260 12.54 -18.95 -13.03
N PRO A 261 12.32 -17.66 -13.37
CA PRO A 261 13.04 -17.00 -14.43
C PRO A 261 14.45 -16.61 -13.95
N LYS A 262 15.43 -16.73 -14.86
CA LYS A 262 16.82 -16.35 -14.61
C LYS A 262 16.93 -14.82 -14.46
N HIS A 263 17.50 -14.39 -13.34
CA HIS A 263 17.84 -12.99 -13.05
C HIS A 263 18.88 -12.45 -14.05
N ASP A 264 18.44 -11.64 -15.01
CA ASP A 264 19.28 -10.68 -15.69
C ASP A 264 18.75 -9.28 -15.34
N GLY A 265 19.59 -8.40 -14.80
CA GLY A 265 19.17 -7.15 -14.15
C GLY A 265 18.38 -6.19 -15.05
N ASN A 266 18.51 -6.36 -16.37
CA ASN A 266 17.76 -5.59 -17.37
C ASN A 266 16.27 -5.97 -17.44
N GLY A 267 15.90 -7.21 -17.12
CA GLY A 267 14.51 -7.69 -17.20
C GLY A 267 13.59 -7.07 -16.14
N ILE A 268 14.10 -6.92 -14.92
CA ILE A 268 13.32 -6.38 -13.78
C ILE A 268 13.00 -4.89 -14.00
N VAL A 269 13.97 -4.11 -14.48
CA VAL A 269 13.74 -2.68 -14.78
C VAL A 269 12.67 -2.51 -15.86
N THR A 270 12.70 -3.35 -16.91
CA THR A 270 11.67 -3.31 -17.96
C THR A 270 10.28 -3.67 -17.44
N GLU A 271 10.19 -4.55 -16.43
CA GLU A 271 8.92 -4.92 -15.79
C GLU A 271 8.35 -3.77 -14.95
N PHE A 272 9.18 -3.13 -14.12
CA PHE A 272 8.76 -1.98 -13.31
C PHE A 272 8.30 -0.79 -14.15
N GLU A 273 8.96 -0.55 -15.29
CA GLU A 273 8.50 0.43 -16.27
C GLU A 273 7.13 0.08 -16.85
N LEU A 274 6.88 -1.20 -17.14
CA LEU A 274 5.60 -1.66 -17.67
C LEU A 274 4.47 -1.42 -16.66
N TYR A 275 4.63 -1.85 -15.41
CA TYR A 275 3.66 -1.59 -14.33
C TYR A 275 3.35 -0.09 -14.21
N SER A 276 4.40 0.75 -14.18
CA SER A 276 4.26 2.19 -14.05
C SER A 276 3.51 2.81 -15.23
N LYS A 277 3.85 2.43 -16.47
CA LYS A 277 3.21 2.93 -17.69
C LYS A 277 1.73 2.53 -17.73
N THR A 278 1.41 1.27 -17.47
CA THR A 278 0.04 0.77 -17.44
C THR A 278 -0.79 1.46 -16.36
N ALA A 279 -0.24 1.66 -15.16
CA ALA A 279 -0.94 2.34 -14.08
C ALA A 279 -1.28 3.80 -14.45
N VAL A 280 -0.33 4.53 -15.04
CA VAL A 280 -0.53 5.91 -15.53
C VAL A 280 -1.61 5.96 -16.62
N GLU A 281 -1.56 5.03 -17.57
CA GLU A 281 -2.56 4.95 -18.65
C GLU A 281 -3.97 4.74 -18.08
N ILE A 282 -4.15 3.77 -17.17
CA ILE A 282 -5.44 3.53 -16.51
C ILE A 282 -5.90 4.78 -15.76
N ALA A 283 -5.01 5.41 -14.98
CA ALA A 283 -5.32 6.63 -14.23
C ALA A 283 -5.74 7.81 -15.11
N GLY A 284 -5.23 7.89 -16.35
CA GLY A 284 -5.62 8.89 -17.33
C GLY A 284 -7.05 8.75 -17.86
N HIS A 285 -7.61 7.55 -17.82
CA HIS A 285 -8.99 7.26 -18.24
C HIS A 285 -10.02 7.42 -17.11
N LEU A 286 -9.56 7.61 -15.88
CA LEU A 286 -10.41 7.72 -14.70
C LEU A 286 -10.67 9.19 -14.33
N PRO A 287 -11.84 9.53 -13.78
CA PRO A 287 -12.13 10.89 -13.35
C PRO A 287 -11.13 11.34 -12.27
N LYS A 288 -10.56 12.54 -12.43
CA LYS A 288 -9.52 13.06 -11.53
C LYS A 288 -9.98 13.14 -10.06
N PHE A 289 -11.23 13.58 -9.86
CA PHE A 289 -11.86 13.77 -8.56
C PHE A 289 -13.20 13.02 -8.52
N PRO A 290 -13.20 11.69 -8.29
CA PRO A 290 -14.45 10.93 -8.22
C PRO A 290 -15.30 11.40 -7.03
N PRO A 291 -16.63 11.48 -7.13
CA PRO A 291 -17.47 11.86 -6.01
C PRO A 291 -17.27 10.89 -4.84
N GLN A 292 -17.32 11.41 -3.61
CA GLN A 292 -17.29 10.58 -2.41
C GLN A 292 -18.54 9.70 -2.40
N ARG A 293 -18.38 8.37 -2.21
CA ARG A 293 -19.54 7.51 -2.01
C ARG A 293 -20.03 7.69 -0.58
N THR A 294 -21.26 8.14 -0.44
CA THR A 294 -21.96 8.08 0.84
C THR A 294 -22.34 6.62 1.07
N LEU A 295 -21.63 5.95 1.98
CA LEU A 295 -22.16 4.75 2.61
C LEU A 295 -23.44 5.21 3.32
N GLN A 296 -24.55 4.48 3.15
CA GLN A 296 -25.88 4.84 3.67
C GLN A 296 -25.77 5.48 5.08
N GLY A 297 -26.50 6.57 5.34
CA GLY A 297 -26.24 7.61 6.37
C GLY A 297 -26.05 7.18 7.85
N GLU A 298 -25.94 5.89 8.15
CA GLU A 298 -25.50 5.35 9.43
C GLU A 298 -23.98 5.39 9.62
N PHE A 299 -23.17 5.66 8.58
CA PHE A 299 -21.69 5.56 8.63
C PHE A 299 -20.93 6.88 8.40
N ASP A 300 -21.56 8.03 8.67
CA ASP A 300 -20.92 9.36 8.48
C ASP A 300 -19.72 9.63 9.41
N PHE A 301 -19.48 8.75 10.40
CA PHE A 301 -18.34 8.81 11.32
C PHE A 301 -17.04 8.19 10.75
N LEU A 302 -17.05 7.67 9.52
CA LEU A 302 -15.87 7.06 8.91
C LEU A 302 -14.81 8.12 8.61
N GLN A 303 -13.60 7.87 9.12
CA GLN A 303 -12.44 8.75 8.94
C GLN A 303 -11.71 8.51 7.63
N PHE A 304 -12.25 7.73 6.70
CA PHE A 304 -11.61 7.39 5.43
C PHE A 304 -12.59 7.52 4.27
N ARG A 305 -12.03 7.67 3.07
CA ARG A 305 -12.79 7.77 1.82
C ARG A 305 -13.15 6.39 1.27
N VAL A 306 -14.38 6.27 0.75
CA VAL A 306 -14.96 5.06 0.14
C VAL A 306 -15.50 5.36 -1.25
#